data_AF-A0A437NEL4-F1
#
_entry.id   AF-A0A437NEL4-F1
#
_cell.length_a   1.000
_cell.length_b   1.000
_cell.length_c   1.000
_cell.angle_alpha   90.00
_cell.angle_beta   90.00
_cell.angle_gamma   90.00
#
_symmetry.space_group_name_H-M   'P 1'
#
loop_
_entity.id
_entity.type
_entity.pdbx_description
1 polymer ?
#
loop_
_entity_poly.entity_id
_entity_poly.type
_entity_poly.pdbx_seq_one_letter_code
_entity_poly.pdbx_strand_id
1 'polypeptide(L)'
;MASIYASVALIRRNGAIVFKPPRKERPTDGTQARKAAQRFWAGSLAAGDVLEKVILVREYNGRLEISERPRNGRKENPWVRFCRDVENEDSEPHISACIKELGIKSHSSLITPPDILIINGVTYRRDL
;
A
#
# COMPACT_ATOMS: atom_id res chain seq x y z
N MET A 1 -8.51 -17.35 -11.03
CA MET A 1 -9.13 -16.05 -10.68
C MET A 1 -8.03 -15.08 -10.35
N ALA A 2 -7.98 -13.92 -11.03
CA ALA A 2 -7.05 -12.86 -10.69
C ALA A 2 -7.38 -12.33 -9.27
N SER A 3 -6.36 -12.12 -8.45
CA SER A 3 -6.53 -11.45 -7.16
C SER A 3 -7.01 -10.02 -7.39
N ILE A 4 -8.03 -9.59 -6.64
CA ILE A 4 -8.61 -8.24 -6.72
C ILE A 4 -7.99 -7.26 -5.72
N TYR A 5 -7.10 -7.72 -4.85
CA TYR A 5 -6.46 -6.87 -3.84
C TYR A 5 -4.93 -6.94 -3.92
N ALA A 6 -4.29 -5.80 -3.78
CA ALA A 6 -2.86 -5.70 -3.51
C ALA A 6 -2.63 -5.05 -2.15
N SER A 7 -1.60 -5.48 -1.45
CA SER A 7 -1.20 -4.88 -0.18
C SER A 7 0.26 -4.43 -0.19
N VAL A 8 0.55 -3.39 0.57
CA VAL A 8 1.88 -2.86 0.79
C VAL A 8 2.04 -2.44 2.26
N ALA A 9 3.25 -2.51 2.79
CA ALA A 9 3.57 -2.05 4.13
C ALA A 9 4.54 -0.88 4.09
N LEU A 10 4.24 0.15 4.89
CA LEU A 10 5.18 1.20 5.26
C LEU A 10 5.93 0.77 6.50
N ILE A 11 7.25 0.78 6.42
CA ILE A 11 8.17 0.28 7.44
C ILE A 11 9.13 1.42 7.79
N ARG A 12 9.33 1.66 9.09
CA ARG A 12 10.42 2.51 9.56
C ARG A 12 11.68 1.67 9.70
N ARG A 13 12.73 2.09 8.99
CA ARG A 13 14.07 1.48 9.01
C ARG A 13 15.10 2.59 9.12
N ASN A 14 15.98 2.53 10.13
CA ASN A 14 17.05 3.51 10.35
C ASN A 14 16.57 4.99 10.32
N GLY A 15 15.38 5.25 10.88
CA GLY A 15 14.78 6.59 10.92
C GLY A 15 14.05 7.02 9.64
N ALA A 16 14.17 6.29 8.53
CA ALA A 16 13.46 6.56 7.28
C ALA A 16 12.21 5.68 7.12
N ILE A 17 11.22 6.15 6.35
CA ILE A 17 10.07 5.34 5.93
C ILE A 17 10.34 4.74 4.56
N VAL A 18 10.33 3.42 4.49
CA VAL A 18 10.47 2.63 3.26
C VAL A 18 9.24 1.75 3.06
N PHE A 19 9.02 1.26 1.84
CA PHE A 19 7.98 0.27 1.58
C PHE A 19 8.53 -0.87 0.73
N LYS A 20 8.12 -2.10 1.04
CA LYS A 20 8.48 -3.30 0.27
C LYS A 20 7.64 -3.38 -1.01
N PRO A 21 8.07 -4.16 -2.02
CA PRO A 21 7.25 -4.42 -3.19
C PRO A 21 5.84 -4.90 -2.79
N PRO A 22 4.78 -4.38 -3.43
CA PRO A 22 3.42 -4.77 -3.15
C PRO A 22 3.19 -6.24 -3.49
N ARG A 23 2.15 -6.82 -2.88
CA ARG A 23 1.80 -8.24 -3.00
C ARG A 23 0.33 -8.40 -3.33
N LYS A 24 0.00 -9.30 -4.26
CA LYS A 24 -1.37 -9.78 -4.45
C LYS A 24 -1.88 -10.59 -3.27
N GLU A 25 -3.06 -10.26 -2.79
CA GLU A 25 -3.74 -11.01 -1.74
C GLU A 25 -4.67 -12.07 -2.34
N ARG A 26 -4.51 -13.32 -1.93
CA ARG A 26 -5.37 -14.42 -2.43
C ARG A 26 -6.86 -14.25 -2.10
N PRO A 27 -7.27 -13.77 -0.90
CA PRO A 27 -8.68 -13.67 -0.56
C PRO A 27 -9.44 -12.65 -1.43
N THR A 28 -10.68 -12.98 -1.77
CA THR A 28 -11.62 -12.07 -2.47
C THR A 28 -12.53 -11.31 -1.51
N ASP A 29 -12.60 -11.73 -0.25
CA ASP A 29 -13.27 -10.98 0.82
C ASP A 29 -12.31 -9.94 1.43
N GLY A 30 -12.78 -8.69 1.54
CA GLY A 30 -11.96 -7.59 2.04
C GLY A 30 -11.54 -7.76 3.50
N THR A 31 -12.33 -8.44 4.33
CA THR A 31 -11.97 -8.70 5.72
C THR A 31 -10.86 -9.74 5.82
N GLN A 32 -10.94 -10.81 5.04
CA GLN A 32 -9.88 -11.80 4.97
C GLN A 32 -8.61 -11.24 4.32
N ALA A 33 -8.73 -10.42 3.29
CA ALA A 33 -7.60 -9.75 2.64
C ALA A 33 -6.85 -8.84 3.63
N ARG A 34 -7.57 -8.01 4.40
CA ARG A 34 -6.97 -7.17 5.46
C ARG A 34 -6.27 -7.99 6.54
N LYS A 35 -6.89 -9.09 7.00
CA LYS A 35 -6.27 -9.99 7.99
C LYS A 35 -5.01 -10.68 7.44
N ALA A 36 -5.06 -11.15 6.20
CA ALA A 36 -3.95 -11.80 5.52
C ALA A 36 -2.77 -10.83 5.34
N ALA A 37 -3.03 -9.63 4.80
CA ALA A 37 -2.04 -8.59 4.62
C ALA A 37 -1.35 -8.22 5.94
N GLN A 38 -2.14 -7.96 7.00
CA GLN A 38 -1.57 -7.62 8.31
C GLN A 38 -0.64 -8.71 8.84
N ARG A 39 -1.09 -9.97 8.82
CA ARG A 39 -0.32 -11.11 9.35
C ARG A 39 0.98 -11.28 8.58
N PHE A 40 0.89 -11.21 7.26
CA PHE A 40 2.05 -11.36 6.38
C PHE A 40 3.08 -10.26 6.64
N TRP A 41 2.67 -8.99 6.59
CA TRP A 41 3.60 -7.87 6.73
C TRP A 41 4.20 -7.76 8.13
N ALA A 42 3.44 -8.06 9.17
CA ALA A 42 3.97 -8.13 10.54
C ALA A 42 5.00 -9.26 10.71
N GLY A 43 4.81 -10.39 10.02
CA GLY A 43 5.75 -11.51 10.05
C GLY A 43 6.95 -11.39 9.11
N SER A 44 6.95 -10.39 8.21
CA SER A 44 7.98 -10.22 7.17
C SER A 44 8.99 -9.11 7.49
N LEU A 45 9.01 -8.59 8.72
CA LEU A 45 9.91 -7.53 9.16
C LEU A 45 11.31 -8.08 9.42
N ALA A 46 12.34 -7.36 9.01
CA ALA A 46 13.71 -7.67 9.43
C ALA A 46 13.95 -7.21 10.88
N ALA A 47 15.03 -7.68 11.51
CA ALA A 47 15.41 -7.22 12.83
C ALA A 47 15.65 -5.70 12.82
N GLY A 48 15.02 -4.97 13.74
CA GLY A 48 15.09 -3.51 13.84
C GLY A 48 14.09 -2.73 12.97
N ASP A 49 13.37 -3.41 12.07
CA ASP A 49 12.29 -2.79 11.31
C ASP A 49 11.04 -2.60 12.18
N VAL A 50 10.33 -1.50 11.97
CA VAL A 50 9.05 -1.23 12.64
C VAL A 50 7.95 -1.03 11.61
N LEU A 51 6.89 -1.83 11.70
CA LEU A 51 5.71 -1.68 10.85
C LEU A 51 4.92 -0.42 11.24
N GLU A 52 4.88 0.56 10.34
CA GLU A 52 4.20 1.85 10.56
C GLU A 52 2.76 1.83 10.03
N LYS A 53 2.54 1.23 8.87
CA LYS A 53 1.22 1.14 8.25
C LYS A 53 1.12 -0.07 7.32
N VAL A 54 -0.04 -0.72 7.29
CA VAL A 54 -0.40 -1.67 6.23
C VAL A 54 -1.50 -1.07 5.39
N ILE A 55 -1.37 -1.16 4.07
CA ILE A 55 -2.29 -0.57 3.10
C ILE A 55 -2.75 -1.70 2.19
N LEU A 56 -4.06 -1.77 1.98
CA LEU A 56 -4.72 -2.70 1.07
C LEU A 56 -5.47 -1.88 0.04
N VAL A 57 -5.29 -2.20 -1.23
CA VAL A 57 -5.88 -1.51 -2.37
C VAL A 57 -6.67 -2.53 -3.19
N ARG A 58 -7.85 -2.15 -3.66
CA ARG A 58 -8.56 -2.82 -4.75
C ARG A 58 -9.15 -1.81 -5.71
N GLU A 59 -9.39 -2.24 -6.93
CA GLU A 59 -10.34 -1.56 -7.81
C GLU A 59 -11.76 -2.09 -7.53
N TYR A 60 -12.71 -1.18 -7.38
CA TYR A 60 -14.13 -1.51 -7.27
C TYR A 60 -14.96 -0.42 -7.94
N ASN A 61 -15.79 -0.80 -8.92
CA ASN A 61 -16.64 0.11 -9.69
C ASN A 61 -15.87 1.33 -10.27
N GLY A 62 -14.69 1.10 -10.86
CA GLY A 62 -13.86 2.15 -11.47
C GLY A 62 -13.22 3.11 -10.47
N ARG A 63 -13.25 2.80 -9.17
CA ARG A 63 -12.59 3.55 -8.11
C ARG A 63 -11.61 2.69 -7.34
N LEU A 64 -10.60 3.32 -6.77
CA LEU A 64 -9.71 2.68 -5.82
C LEU A 64 -10.36 2.68 -4.44
N GLU A 65 -10.59 1.51 -3.88
CA GLU A 65 -10.86 1.38 -2.47
C GLU A 65 -9.58 1.07 -1.71
N ILE A 66 -9.29 1.92 -0.73
CA ILE A 66 -8.06 1.84 0.07
C ILE A 66 -8.47 1.56 1.51
N SER A 67 -7.83 0.57 2.11
CA SER A 67 -7.93 0.26 3.53
C SER A 67 -6.56 0.35 4.17
N GLU A 68 -6.43 1.21 5.18
CA GLU A 68 -5.19 1.44 5.89
C GLU A 68 -5.29 1.01 7.34
N ARG A 69 -4.22 0.41 7.86
CA ARG A 69 -4.04 0.15 9.28
C ARG A 69 -2.78 0.81 9.78
N PRO A 70 -2.86 1.93 10.51
CA PRO A 70 -1.70 2.52 11.15
C PRO A 70 -1.25 1.67 12.33
N ARG A 71 0.03 1.79 12.70
CA ARG A 71 0.64 1.13 13.86
C ARG A 71 -0.16 1.35 15.15
N ASN A 72 -0.61 2.59 15.36
CA ASN A 72 -1.37 3.01 16.54
C ASN A 72 -2.89 2.97 16.33
N GLY A 73 -3.38 2.16 15.38
CA GLY A 73 -4.82 2.02 15.14
C GLY A 73 -5.57 1.59 16.40
N ARG A 74 -6.79 2.13 16.62
CA ARG A 74 -7.64 1.77 17.76
C ARG A 74 -7.90 0.26 17.76
N LYS A 75 -7.88 -0.38 18.95
CA LYS A 75 -8.06 -1.84 19.08
C LYS A 75 -9.37 -2.34 18.47
N GLU A 76 -10.45 -1.56 18.56
CA GLU A 76 -11.80 -1.96 18.13
C GLU A 76 -12.01 -1.81 16.62
N ASN A 77 -11.43 -0.80 15.98
CA ASN A 77 -11.46 -0.65 14.54
C ASN A 77 -10.12 -0.08 14.03
N PRO A 78 -9.13 -0.95 13.79
CA PRO A 78 -7.79 -0.50 13.42
C PRO A 78 -7.67 -0.13 11.95
N TRP A 79 -8.72 -0.37 11.14
CA TRP A 79 -8.70 -0.13 9.70
C TRP A 79 -9.52 1.10 9.32
N VAL A 80 -8.86 2.08 8.72
CA VAL A 80 -9.49 3.24 8.09
C VAL A 80 -9.73 2.90 6.62
N ARG A 81 -10.93 3.18 6.10
CA ARG A 81 -11.28 2.93 4.70
C ARG A 81 -11.69 4.22 4.03
N PHE A 82 -11.26 4.40 2.78
CA PHE A 82 -11.66 5.52 1.94
C PHE A 82 -11.56 5.12 0.46
N CYS A 83 -12.25 5.86 -0.39
CA CYS A 83 -12.22 5.67 -1.83
C CYS A 83 -11.53 6.86 -2.49
N ARG A 84 -10.83 6.61 -3.60
CA ARG A 84 -10.24 7.65 -4.45
C ARG A 84 -10.45 7.29 -5.92
N ASP A 85 -10.43 8.32 -6.75
CA ASP A 85 -10.39 8.13 -8.20
C ASP A 85 -8.99 7.69 -8.64
N VAL A 86 -8.95 6.84 -9.67
CA VAL A 86 -7.74 6.23 -10.26
C VAL A 86 -6.83 7.31 -10.88
N GLU A 87 -7.31 8.52 -11.13
CA GLU A 87 -6.49 9.58 -11.75
C GLU A 87 -5.60 10.34 -10.74
N ASN A 88 -5.84 10.21 -9.43
CA ASN A 88 -5.11 10.94 -8.38
C ASN A 88 -3.90 10.16 -7.80
N GLU A 89 -3.35 9.22 -8.57
CA GLU A 89 -2.34 8.23 -8.15
C GLU A 89 -0.93 8.79 -7.90
N ASP A 90 -0.58 9.89 -8.56
CA ASP A 90 0.79 10.41 -8.62
C ASP A 90 1.29 11.00 -7.29
N SER A 91 0.42 11.11 -6.29
CA SER A 91 0.77 11.66 -4.98
C SER A 91 1.42 10.66 -4.02
N GLU A 92 1.25 9.34 -4.22
CA GLU A 92 1.67 8.33 -3.23
C GLU A 92 2.34 7.10 -3.89
N PRO A 93 3.69 6.99 -3.88
CA PRO A 93 4.43 5.95 -4.60
C PRO A 93 4.05 4.50 -4.24
N HIS A 94 3.67 4.27 -2.98
CA HIS A 94 3.28 2.96 -2.48
C HIS A 94 1.89 2.54 -2.99
N ILE A 95 0.98 3.51 -3.23
CA ILE A 95 -0.34 3.25 -3.84
C ILE A 95 -0.15 2.97 -5.32
N SER A 96 0.64 3.79 -6.04
CA SER A 96 0.98 3.56 -7.45
C SER A 96 1.60 2.16 -7.67
N ALA A 97 2.46 1.71 -6.75
CA ALA A 97 3.01 0.35 -6.80
C ALA A 97 1.91 -0.72 -6.71
N CYS A 98 0.95 -0.61 -5.78
CA CYS A 98 -0.17 -1.55 -5.65
C CYS A 98 -1.04 -1.60 -6.93
N ILE A 99 -1.24 -0.47 -7.58
CA ILE A 99 -2.06 -0.36 -8.80
C ILE A 99 -1.38 -1.06 -9.97
N LYS A 100 -0.07 -0.84 -10.13
CA LYS A 100 0.77 -1.57 -11.10
C LYS A 100 0.73 -3.07 -10.84
N GLU A 101 0.83 -3.49 -9.58
CA GLU A 101 0.73 -4.89 -9.18
C GLU A 101 -0.64 -5.49 -9.55
N LEU A 102 -1.73 -4.76 -9.32
CA LEU A 102 -3.08 -5.16 -9.72
C LEU A 102 -3.29 -5.22 -11.24
N GLY A 103 -2.39 -4.61 -12.04
CA GLY A 103 -2.54 -4.51 -13.48
C GLY A 103 -3.67 -3.57 -13.91
N ILE A 104 -4.07 -2.65 -13.03
CA ILE A 104 -5.05 -1.62 -13.34
C ILE A 104 -4.41 -0.67 -14.35
N LYS A 105 -5.04 -0.50 -15.50
CA LYS A 105 -4.59 0.44 -16.52
C LYS A 105 -4.93 1.85 -16.08
N SER A 106 -4.06 2.45 -15.27
CA SER A 106 -4.10 3.88 -15.04
C SER A 106 -3.96 4.60 -16.38
N HIS A 107 -4.85 5.55 -16.66
CA HIS A 107 -4.77 6.36 -17.88
C HIS A 107 -3.58 7.35 -17.85
N SER A 108 -2.81 7.40 -16.76
CA SER A 108 -1.51 8.08 -16.70
C SER A 108 -0.39 7.22 -17.29
N SER A 109 -0.55 6.82 -18.56
CA SER A 109 0.63 6.53 -19.36
C SER A 109 1.45 7.82 -19.46
N LEU A 110 2.54 7.96 -18.69
CA LEU A 110 3.82 8.59 -19.10
C LEU A 110 4.74 9.09 -17.95
N ILE A 111 4.45 8.86 -16.67
CA ILE A 111 5.39 9.34 -15.62
C ILE A 111 6.07 8.14 -14.95
N THR A 112 7.30 7.87 -15.39
CA THR A 112 8.25 7.07 -14.60
C THR A 112 8.35 7.74 -13.23
N PRO A 113 7.95 7.09 -12.12
CA PRO A 113 8.02 7.73 -10.82
C PRO A 113 9.49 8.04 -10.53
N PRO A 114 9.82 9.26 -10.07
CA PRO A 114 11.20 9.64 -9.81
C PRO A 114 11.80 8.74 -8.72
N ASP A 115 13.10 8.46 -8.82
CA ASP A 115 13.83 7.61 -7.86
C ASP A 115 13.81 8.16 -6.44
N ILE A 116 13.51 9.45 -6.31
CA ILE A 116 13.42 10.22 -5.07
C ILE A 116 12.14 11.07 -5.13
N LEU A 117 11.28 10.93 -4.13
CA LEU A 117 10.07 11.73 -4.00
C LEU A 117 10.08 12.44 -2.64
N ILE A 118 9.80 13.75 -2.61
CA ILE A 118 9.78 14.55 -1.37
C ILE A 118 8.35 15.00 -1.10
N ILE A 119 7.74 14.54 -0.01
CA ILE A 119 6.41 14.98 0.45
C ILE A 119 6.55 15.49 1.87
N ASN A 120 6.10 16.72 2.15
CA ASN A 120 6.13 17.34 3.48
C ASN A 120 7.52 17.29 4.15
N GLY A 121 8.59 17.44 3.35
CA GLY A 121 9.98 17.39 3.83
C GLY A 121 10.52 15.97 4.09
N VAL A 122 9.73 14.93 3.84
CA VAL A 122 10.15 13.53 3.96
C VAL A 122 10.56 12.99 2.59
N THR A 123 11.75 12.40 2.53
CA THR A 123 12.31 11.82 1.30
C THR A 123 11.98 10.33 1.21
N TYR A 124 11.32 9.93 0.14
CA TYR A 124 10.98 8.54 -0.20
C TYR A 124 11.92 8.09 -1.32
N ARG A 125 12.69 7.03 -1.09
CA ARG A 125 13.57 6.42 -2.09
C ARG A 125 13.06 5.03 -2.44
N ARG A 126 13.08 4.69 -3.73
CA ARG A 126 12.73 3.35 -4.21
C ARG A 126 13.90 2.39 -3.92
N ASP A 127 13.64 1.29 -3.23
CA ASP A 127 14.60 0.21 -3.02
C ASP A 127 14.55 -0.71 -4.26
N LEU A 128 15.68 -0.91 -4.93
CA LEU A 128 15.82 -1.74 -6.13
C LEU A 128 16.23 -3.16 -5.77
#